data_AF-A0A5E6P0Z7-F1
#
_entry.id   AF-A0A5E6P0Z7-F1
#
_cell.length_a   1.000
_cell.length_b   1.000
_cell.length_c   1.000
_cell.angle_alpha   90.00
_cell.angle_beta   90.00
_cell.angle_gamma   90.00
#
_symmetry.space_group_name_H-M   'P 1'
#
loop_
_entity.id
_entity.type
_entity.pdbx_description
1 polymer ?
#
loop_
_entity_poly.entity_id
_entity_poly.type
_entity_poly.pdbx_seq_one_letter_code
_entity_poly.pdbx_strand_id
1 'polypeptide(L)'
;MPAIFLRQVFRLAIVLFCAGTSSSVFACPAGQYQVCMVACFCAPGSEEEAGTIFNDMNQMAASGLQNWIVQSRNTAATGDIQPIPLNIRAQLEPYYDIQVLDSVRYKVGDDVELNAAHTMLQNPDVRAVTLIDIIVFRNLEDALNDVALWAHELKHVQQYQQWGDREFATRYTRDYEAVEAPAYEIQAQVARTLRASQARAESPRLP
;
A
#
# COMPACT_ATOMS: atom_id res chain seq x y z
N MET A 1 -7.81 56.01 33.61
CA MET A 1 -8.13 57.47 33.61
C MET A 1 -7.05 58.17 34.42
N PRO A 2 -6.45 59.32 34.05
CA PRO A 2 -6.44 60.17 32.83
C PRO A 2 -5.08 60.02 32.07
N ALA A 3 -4.89 60.33 30.76
CA ALA A 3 -4.90 61.60 30.02
C ALA A 3 -3.70 62.53 30.35
N ILE A 4 -2.95 63.20 29.46
CA ILE A 4 -2.90 63.40 28.00
C ILE A 4 -1.73 64.42 27.72
N PHE A 5 -1.11 64.37 26.52
CA PHE A 5 -0.32 65.40 25.77
C PHE A 5 1.06 65.96 26.24
N LEU A 6 2.10 65.80 25.40
CA LEU A 6 2.75 66.86 24.57
C LEU A 6 3.80 66.21 23.61
N ARG A 7 3.59 66.16 22.27
CA ARG A 7 4.24 66.98 21.21
C ARG A 7 5.69 67.40 21.54
N GLN A 8 6.74 67.26 20.72
CA GLN A 8 6.93 67.17 19.27
C GLN A 8 8.40 66.79 18.95
N VAL A 9 8.59 66.02 17.88
CA VAL A 9 9.66 66.11 16.86
C VAL A 9 11.13 66.05 17.33
N PHE A 10 11.79 64.92 17.02
CA PHE A 10 13.07 64.98 16.29
C PHE A 10 13.21 63.76 15.39
N ARG A 11 13.39 64.03 14.10
CA ARG A 11 13.66 63.04 13.06
C ARG A 11 15.06 62.47 13.27
N LEU A 12 15.21 61.15 13.28
CA LEU A 12 16.37 60.52 12.67
C LEU A 12 15.97 59.13 12.17
N ALA A 13 15.98 58.97 10.86
CA ALA A 13 15.77 57.71 10.18
C ALA A 13 17.04 56.87 10.30
N ILE A 14 16.93 55.67 10.87
CA ILE A 14 17.85 54.57 10.64
C ILE A 14 16.99 53.34 10.36
N VAL A 15 16.73 53.10 9.08
CA VAL A 15 16.22 51.83 8.57
C VAL A 15 17.42 50.89 8.55
N LEU A 16 17.56 50.04 9.56
CA LEU A 16 18.48 48.91 9.47
C LEU A 16 17.75 47.75 8.80
N PHE A 17 18.12 47.58 7.54
CA PHE A 17 17.81 46.51 6.62
C PHE A 17 18.31 45.18 7.22
N CYS A 18 17.43 44.38 7.82
CA CYS A 18 17.74 42.97 8.09
C CYS A 18 17.73 42.24 6.74
N ALA A 19 18.93 42.06 6.18
CA ALA A 19 19.18 41.23 5.02
C ALA A 19 18.62 39.83 5.27
N GLY A 20 17.65 39.42 4.44
CA GLY A 20 17.35 38.02 4.26
C GLY A 20 18.60 37.34 3.70
N THR A 21 19.16 36.39 4.42
CA THR A 21 20.15 35.48 3.85
C THR A 21 19.41 34.58 2.87
N SER A 22 19.39 34.98 1.61
CA SER A 22 19.02 34.10 0.51
C SER A 22 20.00 32.94 0.52
N SER A 23 19.56 31.74 0.92
CA SER A 23 20.28 30.51 0.65
C SER A 23 20.55 30.45 -0.83
N SER A 24 21.81 30.56 -1.23
CA SER A 24 22.23 30.33 -2.60
C SER A 24 21.94 28.88 -2.91
N VAL A 25 20.88 28.61 -3.68
CA VAL A 25 20.73 27.32 -4.36
C VAL A 25 21.88 27.28 -5.36
N PHE A 26 23.00 26.68 -4.96
CA PHE A 26 24.06 26.37 -5.91
C PHE A 26 23.47 25.36 -6.89
N ALA A 27 23.06 25.84 -8.05
CA ALA A 27 22.76 24.97 -9.18
C ALA A 27 23.99 24.09 -9.42
N CYS A 28 23.77 22.80 -9.67
CA CYS A 28 24.86 21.87 -9.89
C CYS A 28 25.73 22.31 -11.08
N PRO A 29 27.05 22.02 -11.06
CA PRO A 29 27.95 22.30 -12.19
C PRO A 29 27.40 21.77 -13.51
N ALA A 30 27.79 22.37 -14.64
CA ALA A 30 27.35 21.92 -15.96
C ALA A 30 27.66 20.43 -16.17
N GLY A 31 26.66 19.66 -16.61
CA GLY A 31 26.75 18.19 -16.71
C GLY A 31 26.51 17.44 -15.39
N GLN A 32 26.02 18.14 -14.37
CA GLN A 32 25.56 17.56 -13.11
C GLN A 32 24.13 18.05 -12.78
N TYR A 33 23.40 17.26 -12.00
CA TYR A 33 22.06 17.58 -11.51
C TYR A 33 21.93 17.24 -10.02
N GLN A 34 20.93 17.81 -9.35
CA GLN A 34 20.74 17.66 -7.92
C GLN A 34 19.85 16.44 -7.62
N VAL A 35 20.37 15.49 -6.83
CA VAL A 35 19.60 14.36 -6.28
C VAL A 35 19.36 14.60 -4.81
N CYS A 36 18.11 14.54 -4.35
CA CYS A 36 17.75 14.67 -2.95
C CYS A 36 17.12 13.37 -2.45
N MET A 37 17.84 12.66 -1.57
CA MET A 37 17.26 11.61 -0.74
C MET A 37 17.25 12.11 0.70
N VAL A 38 18.17 11.66 1.54
CA VAL A 38 18.35 12.15 2.93
C VAL A 38 19.09 13.49 2.97
N ALA A 39 19.97 13.73 2.01
CA ALA A 39 20.65 14.99 1.76
C ALA A 39 20.73 15.22 0.24
N CYS A 40 20.87 16.48 -0.18
CA CYS A 40 21.01 16.79 -1.59
C CYS A 40 22.49 16.81 -2.01
N PHE A 41 22.82 16.16 -3.11
CA PHE A 41 24.16 16.16 -3.70
C PHE A 41 24.09 16.33 -5.22
N CYS A 42 25.17 16.82 -5.83
CA CYS A 42 25.28 16.93 -7.28
C CYS A 42 25.87 15.63 -7.86
N ALA A 43 25.12 14.96 -8.72
CA ALA A 43 25.55 13.76 -9.42
C ALA A 43 25.88 14.09 -10.89
N PRO A 44 26.92 13.48 -11.49
CA PRO A 44 27.17 13.60 -12.93
C PRO A 44 26.03 13.00 -13.74
N GLY A 45 25.75 13.57 -14.91
CA GLY A 45 24.65 13.18 -15.81
C GLY A 45 23.58 14.27 -15.96
N SER A 46 22.57 14.02 -16.80
CA SER A 46 21.39 14.89 -16.90
C SER A 46 20.25 14.40 -16.00
N GLU A 47 19.30 15.28 -15.68
CA GLU A 47 18.06 14.92 -14.97
C GLU A 47 17.26 13.84 -15.73
N GLU A 48 17.31 13.88 -17.06
CA GLU A 48 16.69 12.87 -17.93
C GLU A 48 17.37 11.49 -17.76
N GLU A 49 18.70 11.45 -17.75
CA GLU A 49 19.49 10.24 -17.55
C GLU A 49 19.24 9.65 -16.15
N ALA A 50 19.17 10.50 -15.12
CA ALA A 50 18.76 10.09 -13.78
C ALA A 50 17.38 9.45 -13.74
N GLY A 51 16.39 10.12 -14.35
CA GLY A 51 15.03 9.63 -14.46
C GLY A 51 14.96 8.28 -15.17
N THR A 52 15.78 8.08 -16.22
CA THR A 52 15.87 6.77 -16.89
C THR A 52 16.42 5.69 -15.98
N ILE A 53 17.48 5.95 -15.20
CA ILE A 53 18.05 4.98 -14.25
C ILE A 53 17.01 4.59 -13.19
N PHE A 54 16.30 5.56 -12.60
CA PHE A 54 15.24 5.26 -11.63
C PHE A 54 14.09 4.45 -12.24
N ASN A 55 13.68 4.78 -13.46
CA ASN A 55 12.65 4.02 -14.18
C ASN A 55 13.10 2.60 -14.52
N ASP A 56 14.36 2.41 -14.90
CA ASP A 56 14.92 1.09 -15.19
C ASP A 56 15.03 0.24 -13.92
N MET A 57 15.45 0.84 -12.79
CA MET A 57 15.46 0.18 -11.49
C MET A 57 14.05 -0.25 -11.07
N ASN A 58 13.06 0.63 -11.22
CA ASN A 58 11.66 0.30 -10.93
C ASN A 58 11.14 -0.83 -11.83
N GLN A 59 11.48 -0.82 -13.12
CA GLN A 59 11.09 -1.90 -14.05
C GLN A 59 11.75 -3.23 -13.70
N MET A 60 13.01 -3.23 -13.28
CA MET A 60 13.70 -4.43 -12.81
C MET A 60 13.05 -4.96 -11.53
N ALA A 61 12.76 -4.09 -10.56
CA ALA A 61 12.05 -4.48 -9.34
C ALA A 61 10.67 -5.07 -9.64
N ALA A 62 9.89 -4.39 -10.50
CA ALA A 62 8.57 -4.85 -10.93
C ALA A 62 8.63 -6.21 -11.62
N SER A 63 9.60 -6.42 -12.51
CA SER A 63 9.82 -7.70 -13.19
C SER A 63 10.21 -8.80 -12.20
N GLY A 64 11.06 -8.49 -11.22
CA GLY A 64 11.42 -9.41 -10.14
C GLY A 64 10.21 -9.83 -9.31
N LEU A 65 9.39 -8.86 -8.88
CA LEU A 65 8.17 -9.12 -8.12
C LEU A 65 7.14 -9.92 -8.95
N GLN A 66 6.91 -9.55 -10.21
CA GLN A 66 6.03 -10.30 -11.12
C GLN A 66 6.46 -11.76 -11.22
N ASN A 67 7.75 -12.00 -11.48
CA ASN A 67 8.28 -13.36 -11.59
C ASN A 67 8.11 -14.15 -10.30
N TRP A 68 8.35 -13.52 -9.15
CA TRP A 68 8.13 -14.16 -7.85
C TRP A 68 6.66 -14.51 -7.62
N ILE A 69 5.72 -13.60 -7.92
CA ILE A 69 4.28 -13.84 -7.81
C ILE A 69 3.87 -15.04 -8.67
N VAL A 70 4.25 -15.04 -9.95
CA VAL A 70 3.87 -16.09 -10.90
C VAL A 70 4.46 -17.45 -10.50
N GLN A 71 5.73 -17.48 -10.12
CA GLN A 71 6.38 -18.72 -9.69
C GLN A 71 5.75 -19.26 -8.40
N SER A 72 5.53 -18.40 -7.40
CA SER A 72 4.91 -18.78 -6.14
C SER A 72 3.49 -19.30 -6.37
N ARG A 73 2.70 -18.62 -7.20
CA ARG A 73 1.36 -19.07 -7.61
C ARG A 73 1.39 -20.45 -8.25
N ASN A 74 2.32 -20.68 -9.17
CA ASN A 74 2.46 -21.98 -9.84
C ASN A 74 2.85 -23.09 -8.87
N THR A 75 3.76 -22.81 -7.93
CA THR A 75 4.12 -23.74 -6.86
C THR A 75 2.93 -24.02 -5.95
N ALA A 76 2.20 -23.00 -5.49
CA ALA A 76 1.01 -23.14 -4.67
C ALA A 76 -0.06 -24.00 -5.36
N ALA A 77 -0.25 -23.83 -6.67
CA ALA A 77 -1.19 -24.59 -7.49
C ALA A 77 -0.86 -26.09 -7.63
N THR A 78 0.35 -26.52 -7.29
CA THR A 78 0.71 -27.95 -7.27
C THR A 78 0.27 -28.67 -6.00
N GLY A 79 -0.03 -27.92 -4.94
CA GLY A 79 -0.50 -28.45 -3.67
C GLY A 79 -2.01 -28.67 -3.64
N ASP A 80 -2.51 -28.98 -2.45
CA ASP A 80 -3.95 -29.03 -2.20
C ASP A 80 -4.50 -27.60 -2.03
N ILE A 81 -5.30 -27.17 -3.00
CA ILE A 81 -5.96 -25.86 -3.01
C ILE A 81 -7.46 -26.07 -2.94
N GLN A 82 -8.12 -25.27 -2.11
CA GLN A 82 -9.54 -25.37 -1.80
C GLN A 82 -10.28 -24.14 -2.34
N PRO A 83 -11.55 -24.26 -2.75
CA PRO A 83 -12.37 -23.09 -3.07
C PRO A 83 -12.66 -22.27 -1.81
N ILE A 84 -13.04 -21.00 -1.97
CA ILE A 84 -13.48 -20.15 -0.85
C ILE A 84 -14.54 -20.88 0.01
N PRO A 85 -14.38 -20.94 1.35
CA PRO A 85 -15.36 -21.58 2.22
C PRO A 85 -16.75 -20.95 2.07
N LEU A 86 -17.80 -21.77 2.01
CA LEU A 86 -19.15 -21.31 1.70
C LEU A 86 -19.68 -20.26 2.70
N ASN A 87 -19.34 -20.40 3.97
CA ASN A 87 -19.68 -19.42 5.02
C ASN A 87 -19.03 -18.05 4.77
N ILE A 88 -17.77 -18.03 4.31
CA ILE A 88 -17.06 -16.80 3.97
C ILE A 88 -17.65 -16.21 2.69
N ARG A 89 -17.82 -17.04 1.66
CA ARG A 89 -18.34 -16.62 0.36
C ARG A 89 -19.68 -15.90 0.48
N ALA A 90 -20.66 -16.51 1.15
CA ALA A 90 -21.99 -15.94 1.31
C ALA A 90 -21.98 -14.55 1.99
N GLN A 91 -21.02 -14.30 2.88
CA GLN A 91 -20.87 -13.01 3.55
C GLN A 91 -20.19 -11.95 2.67
N LEU A 92 -19.41 -12.37 1.68
CA LEU A 92 -18.66 -11.49 0.77
C LEU A 92 -19.34 -11.25 -0.58
N GLU A 93 -20.36 -12.03 -0.93
CA GLU A 93 -21.21 -11.83 -2.12
C GLU A 93 -21.71 -10.38 -2.31
N PRO A 94 -22.07 -9.60 -1.27
CA PRO A 94 -22.49 -8.22 -1.46
C PRO A 94 -21.36 -7.24 -1.86
N TYR A 95 -20.09 -7.63 -1.69
CA TYR A 95 -18.94 -6.74 -1.86
C TYR A 95 -18.12 -7.03 -3.12
N TYR A 96 -18.20 -8.25 -3.64
CA TYR A 96 -17.38 -8.72 -4.75
C TYR A 96 -18.22 -9.35 -5.85
N ASP A 97 -17.81 -9.12 -7.09
CA ASP A 97 -18.39 -9.78 -8.25
C ASP A 97 -18.19 -11.30 -8.21
N ILE A 98 -19.13 -12.03 -8.79
CA ILE A 98 -19.11 -13.50 -8.80
C ILE A 98 -17.82 -14.06 -9.42
N GLN A 99 -17.25 -13.36 -10.41
CA GLN A 99 -16.01 -13.74 -11.07
C GLN A 99 -14.80 -13.75 -10.13
N VAL A 100 -14.76 -12.83 -9.16
CA VAL A 100 -13.72 -12.80 -8.11
C VAL A 100 -13.92 -13.99 -7.16
N LEU A 101 -15.15 -14.22 -6.72
CA LEU A 101 -15.49 -15.28 -5.76
C LEU A 101 -15.40 -16.71 -6.33
N ASP A 102 -15.60 -16.89 -7.63
CA ASP A 102 -15.54 -18.20 -8.30
C ASP A 102 -14.12 -18.61 -8.69
N SER A 103 -13.28 -17.64 -9.04
CA SER A 103 -11.91 -17.91 -9.49
C SER A 103 -10.97 -18.20 -8.32
N VAL A 104 -11.20 -17.55 -7.17
CA VAL A 104 -10.29 -17.64 -6.04
C VAL A 104 -10.18 -19.06 -5.47
N ARG A 105 -8.96 -19.43 -5.10
CA ARG A 105 -8.64 -20.62 -4.31
C ARG A 105 -7.85 -20.19 -3.08
N TYR A 106 -7.81 -21.04 -2.08
CA TYR A 106 -6.91 -20.86 -0.95
C TYR A 106 -6.17 -22.14 -0.60
N LYS A 107 -5.07 -21.96 0.11
CA LYS A 107 -4.40 -23.02 0.86
C LYS A 107 -3.89 -22.44 2.18
N VAL A 108 -3.58 -23.32 3.11
CA VAL A 108 -2.79 -22.96 4.28
C VAL A 108 -1.33 -23.28 3.95
N GLY A 109 -0.47 -22.26 3.97
CA GLY A 109 0.95 -22.36 3.63
C GLY A 109 1.81 -22.76 4.82
N ASP A 110 3.06 -23.11 4.54
CA ASP A 110 4.10 -23.21 5.56
C ASP A 110 4.77 -21.84 5.79
N ASP A 111 5.57 -21.74 6.85
CA ASP A 111 6.26 -20.50 7.19
C ASP A 111 7.24 -20.04 6.08
N VAL A 112 7.72 -20.91 5.19
CA VAL A 112 8.72 -20.56 4.18
C VAL A 112 8.12 -19.70 3.08
N GLU A 113 6.95 -20.08 2.56
CA GLU A 113 6.24 -19.32 1.51
C GLU A 113 5.87 -17.91 2.01
N LEU A 114 5.42 -17.82 3.26
CA LEU A 114 5.03 -16.54 3.88
C LEU A 114 6.23 -15.70 4.32
N ASN A 115 7.35 -16.31 4.71
CA ASN A 115 8.59 -15.59 4.97
C ASN A 115 9.20 -15.02 3.68
N ALA A 116 9.05 -15.74 2.56
CA ALA A 116 9.39 -15.20 1.24
C ALA A 116 8.50 -14.01 0.89
N ALA A 117 7.18 -14.11 1.13
CA ALA A 117 6.26 -13.00 0.95
C ALA A 117 6.59 -11.79 1.85
N HIS A 118 6.89 -12.01 3.13
CA HIS A 118 7.37 -10.99 4.06
C HIS A 118 8.60 -10.25 3.51
N THR A 119 9.58 -11.00 2.99
CA THR A 119 10.81 -10.43 2.43
C THR A 119 10.53 -9.64 1.16
N MET A 120 9.70 -10.17 0.27
CA MET A 120 9.41 -9.58 -1.04
C MET A 120 8.47 -8.37 -0.96
N LEU A 121 7.55 -8.35 0.00
CA LEU A 121 6.55 -7.29 0.18
C LEU A 121 6.91 -6.32 1.32
N GLN A 122 8.01 -6.56 2.03
CA GLN A 122 8.49 -5.75 3.16
C GLN A 122 7.46 -5.52 4.28
N ASN A 123 6.53 -6.47 4.47
CA ASN A 123 5.44 -6.36 5.45
C ASN A 123 5.68 -7.30 6.66
N PRO A 124 5.90 -6.80 7.89
CA PRO A 124 6.21 -7.63 9.06
C PRO A 124 5.10 -8.58 9.51
N ASP A 125 3.84 -8.30 9.17
CA ASP A 125 2.68 -8.99 9.75
C ASP A 125 1.81 -9.70 8.69
N VAL A 126 2.45 -10.38 7.74
CA VAL A 126 1.74 -11.14 6.69
C VAL A 126 0.98 -12.31 7.30
N ARG A 127 -0.34 -12.17 7.42
CA ARG A 127 -1.29 -13.24 7.81
C ARG A 127 -1.78 -14.05 6.63
N ALA A 128 -1.86 -13.41 5.47
CA ALA A 128 -2.15 -14.05 4.20
C ALA A 128 -1.43 -13.29 3.07
N VAL A 129 -1.24 -13.96 1.94
CA VAL A 129 -0.74 -13.34 0.71
C VAL A 129 -1.56 -13.81 -0.47
N THR A 130 -1.93 -12.87 -1.35
CA THR A 130 -2.64 -13.18 -2.59
C THR A 130 -1.65 -13.34 -3.75
N LEU A 131 -1.61 -14.55 -4.31
CA LEU A 131 -0.84 -14.93 -5.48
C LEU A 131 -1.76 -15.10 -6.68
N ILE A 132 -2.10 -13.98 -7.32
CA ILE A 132 -3.03 -13.88 -8.46
C ILE A 132 -4.46 -14.30 -8.08
N ASP A 133 -4.74 -15.60 -8.09
CA ASP A 133 -6.04 -16.21 -7.79
C ASP A 133 -5.95 -17.22 -6.62
N ILE A 134 -4.77 -17.39 -6.02
CA ILE A 134 -4.56 -18.28 -4.87
C ILE A 134 -4.18 -17.44 -3.66
N ILE A 135 -4.97 -17.52 -2.59
CA ILE A 135 -4.66 -16.89 -1.31
C ILE A 135 -3.99 -17.92 -0.41
N VAL A 136 -2.79 -17.61 0.05
CA VAL A 136 -2.04 -18.45 0.98
C VAL A 136 -2.18 -17.87 2.38
N PHE A 137 -2.92 -18.56 3.25
CA PHE A 137 -3.10 -18.18 4.65
C PHE A 137 -2.01 -18.78 5.52
N ARG A 138 -1.61 -18.06 6.58
CA ARG A 138 -0.65 -18.54 7.59
C ARG A 138 -1.19 -19.69 8.41
N ASN A 139 -2.46 -19.63 8.77
CA ASN A 139 -3.08 -20.63 9.62
C ASN A 139 -4.51 -20.91 9.14
N LEU A 140 -5.03 -22.06 9.54
CA LEU A 140 -6.35 -22.52 9.15
C LEU A 140 -7.47 -21.66 9.77
N GLU A 141 -7.24 -21.11 10.95
CA GLU A 141 -8.24 -20.28 11.65
C GLU A 141 -8.58 -19.03 10.83
N ASP A 142 -7.57 -18.32 10.36
CA ASP A 142 -7.71 -17.16 9.49
C ASP A 142 -8.44 -17.51 8.19
N ALA A 143 -8.09 -18.64 7.58
CA ALA A 143 -8.69 -19.11 6.33
C ALA A 143 -10.17 -19.50 6.48
N LEU A 144 -10.60 -20.00 7.64
CA LEU A 144 -11.97 -20.50 7.84
C LEU A 144 -12.91 -19.45 8.46
N ASN A 145 -12.37 -18.52 9.24
CA ASN A 145 -13.19 -17.67 10.13
C ASN A 145 -12.97 -16.17 9.95
N ASP A 146 -11.86 -15.68 9.38
CA ASP A 146 -11.62 -14.24 9.22
C ASP A 146 -12.16 -13.71 7.88
N VAL A 147 -13.47 -13.44 7.85
CA VAL A 147 -14.17 -12.85 6.70
C VAL A 147 -13.59 -11.48 6.30
N ALA A 148 -13.08 -10.69 7.26
CA ALA A 148 -12.54 -9.37 6.96
C ALA A 148 -11.17 -9.49 6.28
N LEU A 149 -10.31 -10.41 6.74
CA LEU A 149 -9.06 -10.73 6.05
C LEU A 149 -9.33 -11.26 4.64
N TRP A 150 -10.30 -12.15 4.45
CA TRP A 150 -10.71 -12.55 3.11
C TRP A 150 -11.14 -11.36 2.23
N ALA A 151 -11.87 -10.40 2.79
CA ALA A 151 -12.23 -9.19 2.05
C ALA A 151 -11.01 -8.38 1.60
N HIS A 152 -9.94 -8.35 2.40
CA HIS A 152 -8.66 -7.75 2.01
C HIS A 152 -8.05 -8.50 0.82
N GLU A 153 -7.85 -9.81 0.97
CA GLU A 153 -7.17 -10.63 -0.03
C GLU A 153 -7.92 -10.69 -1.37
N LEU A 154 -9.26 -10.75 -1.34
CA LEU A 154 -10.07 -10.66 -2.55
C LEU A 154 -9.92 -9.33 -3.29
N LYS A 155 -9.54 -8.25 -2.59
CA LYS A 155 -9.23 -6.98 -3.25
C LYS A 155 -8.02 -7.12 -4.16
N HIS A 156 -7.00 -7.84 -3.70
CA HIS A 156 -5.83 -8.14 -4.52
C HIS A 156 -6.18 -9.08 -5.68
N VAL A 157 -7.02 -10.09 -5.48
CA VAL A 157 -7.53 -10.93 -6.59
C VAL A 157 -8.21 -10.06 -7.65
N GLN A 158 -9.09 -9.14 -7.22
CA GLN A 158 -9.75 -8.19 -8.13
C GLN A 158 -8.73 -7.28 -8.85
N GLN A 159 -7.72 -6.77 -8.15
CA GLN A 159 -6.67 -5.95 -8.76
C GLN A 159 -5.86 -6.72 -9.80
N TYR A 160 -5.51 -7.98 -9.55
CA TYR A 160 -4.88 -8.85 -10.54
C TYR A 160 -5.77 -9.08 -11.77
N GLN A 161 -7.08 -9.29 -11.57
CA GLN A 161 -8.02 -9.43 -12.70
C GLN A 161 -8.13 -8.15 -13.53
N GLN A 162 -8.09 -6.97 -12.88
CA GLN A 162 -8.27 -5.68 -13.55
C GLN A 162 -7.00 -5.18 -14.24
N TRP A 163 -5.83 -5.43 -13.65
CA TRP A 163 -4.56 -4.85 -14.09
C TRP A 163 -3.66 -5.87 -14.78
N GLY A 164 -3.81 -7.16 -14.47
CA GLY A 164 -2.81 -8.17 -14.76
C GLY A 164 -1.65 -8.15 -13.77
N ASP A 165 -0.87 -9.22 -13.76
CA ASP A 165 0.27 -9.46 -12.87
C ASP A 165 1.41 -8.43 -13.05
N ARG A 166 1.72 -8.06 -14.30
CA ARG A 166 2.77 -7.07 -14.59
C ARG A 166 2.45 -5.68 -14.03
N GLU A 167 1.24 -5.20 -14.29
CA GLU A 167 0.82 -3.86 -13.87
C GLU A 167 0.61 -3.81 -12.36
N PHE A 168 0.08 -4.89 -11.76
CA PHE A 168 0.05 -5.05 -10.31
C PHE A 168 1.46 -4.91 -9.72
N ALA A 169 2.43 -5.68 -10.21
CA ALA A 169 3.80 -5.64 -9.71
C ALA A 169 4.42 -4.25 -9.88
N THR A 170 4.19 -3.59 -11.03
CA THR A 170 4.67 -2.23 -11.32
C THR A 170 4.12 -1.22 -10.31
N ARG A 171 2.82 -1.28 -10.02
CA ARG A 171 2.17 -0.41 -9.03
C ARG A 171 2.71 -0.67 -7.64
N TYR A 172 2.81 -1.94 -7.24
CA TYR A 172 3.26 -2.33 -5.92
C TYR A 172 4.70 -1.88 -5.64
N THR A 173 5.61 -2.05 -6.59
CA THR A 173 7.02 -1.62 -6.43
C THR A 173 7.18 -0.11 -6.42
N ARG A 174 6.27 0.62 -7.04
CA ARG A 174 6.31 2.09 -7.11
C ARG A 174 5.67 2.74 -5.89
N ASP A 175 4.53 2.22 -5.46
CA ASP A 175 3.69 2.76 -4.39
C ASP A 175 2.78 1.64 -3.86
N TYR A 176 3.32 0.86 -2.92
CA TYR A 176 2.57 -0.24 -2.31
C TYR A 176 1.36 0.28 -1.51
N GLU A 177 1.46 1.47 -0.90
CA GLU A 177 0.38 2.06 -0.11
C GLU A 177 -0.88 2.29 -0.95
N ALA A 178 -0.70 2.76 -2.19
CA ALA A 178 -1.82 2.93 -3.13
C ALA A 178 -2.47 1.61 -3.55
N VAL A 179 -1.74 0.49 -3.51
CA VAL A 179 -2.28 -0.86 -3.81
C VAL A 179 -2.99 -1.45 -2.58
N GLU A 180 -2.43 -1.26 -1.39
CA GLU A 180 -2.90 -1.79 -0.11
C GLU A 180 -4.09 -1.02 0.47
N ALA A 181 -4.14 0.31 0.31
CA ALA A 181 -5.16 1.15 0.93
C ALA A 181 -6.60 0.73 0.59
N PRO A 182 -6.95 0.42 -0.67
CA PRO A 182 -8.28 -0.11 -1.01
C PRO A 182 -8.59 -1.46 -0.36
N ALA A 183 -7.58 -2.31 -0.10
CA ALA A 183 -7.74 -3.60 0.55
C ALA A 183 -8.02 -3.44 2.05
N TYR A 184 -7.31 -2.52 2.72
CA TYR A 184 -7.62 -2.15 4.10
C TYR A 184 -8.98 -1.47 4.26
N GLU A 185 -9.41 -0.65 3.30
CA GLU A 185 -10.71 0.02 3.34
C GLU A 185 -11.86 -1.00 3.38
N ILE A 186 -11.85 -1.97 2.46
CA ILE A 186 -12.89 -2.99 2.38
C ILE A 186 -12.84 -3.96 3.57
N GLN A 187 -11.63 -4.33 4.03
CA GLN A 187 -11.45 -5.10 5.27
C GLN A 187 -12.11 -4.39 6.46
N ALA A 188 -11.85 -3.09 6.61
CA ALA A 188 -12.42 -2.30 7.69
C ALA A 188 -13.95 -2.17 7.55
N GLN A 189 -14.46 -2.00 6.33
CA GLN A 189 -15.90 -1.98 6.06
C GLN A 189 -16.57 -3.29 6.45
N VAL A 190 -16.05 -4.43 6.01
CA VAL A 190 -16.58 -5.76 6.32
C VAL A 190 -16.53 -6.02 7.83
N ALA A 191 -15.40 -5.74 8.48
CA ALA A 191 -15.26 -5.89 9.92
C ALA A 191 -16.31 -5.09 10.71
N ARG A 192 -16.62 -3.85 10.28
CA ARG A 192 -17.68 -3.03 10.90
C ARG A 192 -19.06 -3.67 10.71
N THR A 193 -19.38 -4.14 9.51
CA THR A 193 -20.67 -4.80 9.23
C THR A 193 -20.86 -6.05 10.07
N LEU A 194 -19.82 -6.89 10.20
CA LEU A 194 -19.89 -8.12 11.00
C LEU A 194 -20.14 -7.83 12.48
N ARG A 195 -19.43 -6.86 13.06
CA ARG A 195 -19.65 -6.43 14.46
C ARG A 195 -21.07 -5.91 14.66
N ALA A 196 -21.61 -5.12 13.73
CA ALA A 196 -22.97 -4.61 13.81
C ALA A 196 -24.02 -5.74 13.73
N SER A 197 -23.81 -6.73 12.86
CA SER A 197 -24.67 -7.92 12.74
C SER A 197 -24.65 -8.78 14.00
N GLN A 198 -23.48 -8.99 14.60
CA GLN A 198 -23.34 -9.71 15.87
C GLN A 198 -24.07 -8.98 17.01
N ALA A 199 -23.86 -7.68 17.16
CA ALA A 199 -24.55 -6.88 18.17
C ALA A 199 -26.08 -6.91 18.01
N ARG A 200 -26.58 -6.90 16.77
CA ARG A 200 -28.02 -7.03 16.48
C ARG A 200 -28.57 -8.42 16.83
N ALA A 201 -27.78 -9.47 16.63
CA ALA A 201 -28.16 -10.83 16.98
C ALA A 201 -28.18 -11.06 18.51
N GLU A 202 -27.32 -10.36 19.25
CA GLU A 202 -27.20 -10.45 20.71
C GLU A 202 -28.22 -9.58 21.45
N SER A 203 -28.69 -8.49 20.86
CA SER A 203 -29.76 -7.66 21.43
C SER A 203 -31.07 -8.47 21.56
N PRO A 204 -31.59 -8.72 22.78
CA PRO A 204 -32.82 -9.47 22.96
C PRO A 204 -33.97 -8.81 22.20
N ARG A 205 -34.79 -9.61 21.50
CA ARG A 205 -36.13 -9.18 21.07
C ARG A 205 -36.92 -8.90 22.35
N LEU A 206 -36.90 -7.65 22.81
CA LEU A 206 -37.84 -7.18 23.83
C LEU A 206 -39.25 -7.28 23.22
N PRO A 207 -40.17 -8.03 23.86
CA PRO A 207 -41.55 -8.17 23.40
C PRO A 207 -42.33 -6.86 23.46
#